data_AF-A0A2S0S4C8-F1
#
_entry.id   AF-A0A2S0S4C8-F1
#
_cell.length_a   1.000
_cell.length_b   1.000
_cell.length_c   1.000
_cell.angle_alpha   90.00
_cell.angle_beta   90.00
_cell.angle_gamma   90.00
#
_symmetry.space_group_name_H-M   'P 1'
#
loop_
_entity.id
_entity.type
_entity.pdbx_description
1 polymer ?
#
loop_
_entity_poly.entity_id
_entity_poly.type
_entity_poly.pdbx_seq_one_letter_code
_entity_poly.pdbx_strand_id
1 'polypeptide(L)'
;MKHINPISAWTDYSYELTNHVLTRDSLIKATNSFYSNISTQLYGQIISLQVKVKVTNGAIRTITRLINFTLSDYSKVNSVILEYWELKRDYYEVLEFDKLIFTYKIHKLDSIIKEPRIVQPTSVVSTKLKSKFGGYSLPKTMDIFQWGDILFISSDSKRALIRKHNGNSIYQIYIKD
;
A
#
# COMPACT_ATOMS: atom_id res chain seq x y z
N MET A 1 -36.13 5.78 5.53
CA MET A 1 -36.19 4.57 6.37
C MET A 1 -34.77 4.10 6.66
N LYS A 2 -34.34 4.05 7.92
CA LYS A 2 -33.04 3.47 8.30
C LYS A 2 -33.17 1.95 8.20
N HIS A 3 -32.52 1.33 7.23
CA HIS A 3 -32.38 -0.13 7.20
C HIS A 3 -31.52 -0.54 8.41
N ILE A 4 -32.16 -1.20 9.37
CA ILE A 4 -31.47 -1.83 10.50
C ILE A 4 -30.84 -3.09 9.92
N ASN A 5 -29.53 -3.07 9.68
CA ASN A 5 -28.82 -4.26 9.20
C ASN A 5 -28.86 -5.34 10.28
N PRO A 6 -29.19 -6.60 9.92
CA PRO A 6 -29.20 -7.69 10.88
C PRO A 6 -27.79 -7.88 11.44
N ILE A 7 -27.68 -7.76 12.77
CA ILE A 7 -26.47 -7.95 13.57
C ILE A 7 -26.06 -9.43 13.45
N SER A 8 -25.41 -9.83 12.37
CA SER A 8 -24.73 -11.12 12.12
C SER A 8 -24.49 -11.44 10.64
N ALA A 9 -25.09 -10.71 9.70
CA ALA A 9 -24.89 -10.95 8.27
C ALA A 9 -23.71 -10.14 7.72
N TRP A 10 -23.06 -10.68 6.69
CA TRP A 10 -22.14 -9.89 5.87
C TRP A 10 -22.95 -8.86 5.08
N THR A 11 -22.50 -7.61 5.13
CA THR A 11 -23.13 -6.49 4.44
C THR A 11 -22.11 -5.76 3.59
N ASP A 12 -22.53 -5.28 2.42
CA ASP A 12 -21.71 -4.45 1.55
C ASP A 12 -22.16 -3.00 1.62
N TYR A 13 -21.21 -2.10 1.83
CA TYR A 13 -21.38 -0.66 1.63
C TYR A 13 -20.56 -0.24 0.41
N SER A 14 -21.22 0.34 -0.58
CA SER A 14 -20.57 0.80 -1.83
C SER A 14 -20.37 2.32 -1.82
N TYR A 15 -19.22 2.77 -2.29
CA TYR A 15 -18.88 4.16 -2.51
C TYR A 15 -18.46 4.36 -3.97
N GLU A 16 -19.24 5.14 -4.71
CA GLU A 16 -19.00 5.41 -6.14
C GLU A 16 -17.82 6.38 -6.31
N LEU A 17 -16.95 6.08 -7.28
CA LEU A 17 -15.79 6.92 -7.62
C LEU A 17 -16.15 7.80 -8.82
N THR A 18 -16.17 9.12 -8.63
CA THR A 18 -16.60 10.06 -9.67
C THR A 18 -15.66 10.16 -10.87
N ASN A 19 -14.36 9.92 -10.64
CA ASN A 19 -13.32 10.16 -11.65
C ASN A 19 -12.71 8.87 -12.18
N HIS A 20 -13.31 7.71 -11.84
CA HIS A 20 -12.79 6.37 -12.14
C HIS A 20 -11.33 6.07 -11.70
N VAL A 21 -10.75 6.95 -10.87
CA VAL A 21 -9.39 6.81 -10.35
C VAL A 21 -9.45 6.64 -8.83
N LEU A 22 -8.71 5.64 -8.34
CA LEU A 22 -8.57 5.41 -6.90
C LEU A 22 -7.35 6.14 -6.35
N THR A 23 -7.59 7.30 -5.74
CA THR A 23 -6.56 8.12 -5.09
C THR A 23 -6.57 7.91 -3.57
N ARG A 24 -5.51 8.39 -2.91
CA ARG A 24 -5.45 8.45 -1.44
C ARG A 24 -6.66 9.21 -0.87
N ASP A 25 -7.01 10.33 -1.49
CA ASP A 25 -8.13 11.17 -1.05
C ASP A 25 -9.48 10.47 -1.22
N SER A 26 -9.69 9.74 -2.31
CA SER A 26 -10.95 9.00 -2.50
C SER A 26 -11.07 7.85 -1.51
N LEU A 27 -9.97 7.17 -1.16
CA LEU A 27 -9.95 6.17 -0.08
C LEU A 27 -10.31 6.78 1.29
N ILE A 28 -9.74 7.94 1.62
CA ILE A 28 -10.05 8.62 2.89
C ILE A 28 -11.53 9.02 2.92
N LYS A 29 -12.03 9.66 1.85
CA LYS A 29 -13.45 10.07 1.76
C LYS A 29 -14.39 8.88 1.86
N ALA A 30 -14.10 7.80 1.16
CA ALA A 30 -14.90 6.58 1.19
C ALA A 30 -14.89 5.92 2.57
N THR A 31 -13.74 5.87 3.23
CA THR A 31 -13.59 5.29 4.58
C THR A 31 -14.32 6.14 5.63
N ASN A 32 -14.28 7.47 5.51
CA ASN A 32 -15.06 8.40 6.34
C ASN A 32 -16.57 8.22 6.13
N SER A 33 -17.00 8.07 4.89
CA SER A 33 -18.41 7.87 4.55
C SER A 33 -18.95 6.54 5.08
N PHE A 34 -18.19 5.45 4.88
CA PHE A 34 -18.46 4.14 5.45
C PHE A 34 -18.60 4.21 6.98
N TYR A 35 -17.62 4.81 7.65
CA TYR A 35 -17.64 4.91 9.11
C TYR A 35 -18.84 5.70 9.62
N SER A 36 -19.15 6.82 8.97
CA SER A 36 -20.32 7.63 9.33
C SER A 36 -21.62 6.82 9.21
N ASN A 37 -21.72 5.94 8.19
CA ASN A 37 -22.86 5.06 7.98
C ASN A 37 -23.05 4.03 9.11
N ILE A 38 -21.96 3.45 9.62
CA ILE A 38 -22.02 2.39 10.62
C ILE A 38 -21.86 2.87 12.06
N SER A 39 -21.36 4.09 12.30
CA SER A 39 -20.94 4.63 13.60
C SER A 39 -21.94 4.43 14.74
N THR A 40 -23.23 4.59 14.47
CA THR A 40 -24.30 4.43 15.47
C THR A 40 -24.48 2.99 15.95
N GLN A 41 -23.96 2.02 15.21
CA GLN A 41 -24.09 0.58 15.49
C GLN A 41 -22.85 0.00 16.19
N LEU A 42 -21.79 0.79 16.40
CA LEU A 42 -20.47 0.27 16.77
C LEU A 42 -20.17 0.27 18.28
N TYR A 43 -21.03 0.86 19.11
CA TYR A 43 -20.76 0.95 20.55
C TYR A 43 -20.73 -0.44 21.19
N GLY A 44 -19.58 -0.84 21.74
CA GLY A 44 -19.39 -2.16 22.35
C GLY A 44 -19.40 -3.33 21.35
N GLN A 45 -19.05 -3.09 20.09
CA GLN A 45 -19.07 -4.11 19.03
C GLN A 45 -17.72 -4.20 18.31
N ILE A 46 -17.41 -5.39 17.79
CA ILE A 46 -16.24 -5.65 16.93
C ILE A 46 -16.71 -5.71 15.48
N ILE A 47 -15.96 -5.10 14.58
CA ILE A 47 -16.28 -5.07 13.16
C ILE A 47 -15.21 -5.85 12.41
N SER A 48 -15.64 -6.85 11.65
CA SER A 48 -14.81 -7.51 10.64
C SER A 48 -15.02 -6.78 9.31
N LEU A 49 -13.95 -6.30 8.68
CA LEU A 49 -14.00 -5.52 7.43
C LEU A 49 -13.02 -6.05 6.39
N GLN A 50 -13.48 -6.09 5.14
CA GLN A 50 -12.65 -6.28 3.96
C GLN A 50 -13.01 -5.21 2.92
N VAL A 51 -12.01 -4.52 2.40
CA VAL A 51 -12.18 -3.52 1.34
C VAL A 51 -11.88 -4.15 -0.01
N LYS A 52 -12.77 -3.91 -0.97
CA LYS A 52 -12.69 -4.36 -2.35
C LYS A 52 -12.90 -3.17 -3.29
N VAL A 53 -12.53 -3.35 -4.54
CA VAL A 53 -12.83 -2.44 -5.64
C VAL A 53 -13.54 -3.18 -6.76
N LYS A 54 -14.46 -2.49 -7.41
CA LYS A 54 -15.04 -2.89 -8.68
C LYS A 54 -14.37 -2.09 -9.80
N VAL A 55 -13.80 -2.78 -10.75
CA VAL A 55 -13.21 -2.22 -11.97
C VAL A 55 -14.33 -2.01 -13.00
N THR A 56 -14.17 -1.04 -13.91
CA THR A 56 -15.16 -0.72 -14.98
C THR A 56 -15.58 -1.92 -15.81
N ASN A 57 -14.68 -2.90 -16.00
CA ASN A 57 -14.97 -4.16 -16.68
C ASN A 57 -15.83 -5.15 -15.86
N GLY A 58 -16.32 -4.73 -14.69
CA GLY A 58 -17.15 -5.53 -13.79
C GLY A 58 -16.37 -6.41 -12.80
N ALA A 59 -15.06 -6.57 -12.97
CA ALA A 59 -14.26 -7.41 -12.09
C ALA A 59 -14.17 -6.83 -10.67
N ILE A 60 -14.30 -7.68 -9.67
CA ILE A 60 -14.12 -7.31 -8.27
C ILE A 60 -12.75 -7.81 -7.79
N ARG A 61 -12.02 -6.94 -7.09
CA ARG A 61 -10.69 -7.22 -6.55
C ARG A 61 -10.60 -6.80 -5.10
N THR A 62 -10.06 -7.67 -4.27
CA THR A 62 -9.87 -7.41 -2.85
C THR A 62 -8.61 -6.58 -2.62
N ILE A 63 -8.73 -5.45 -1.91
CA ILE A 63 -7.60 -4.58 -1.53
C ILE A 63 -7.00 -5.05 -0.21
N THR A 64 -7.80 -5.25 0.82
CA THR A 64 -7.29 -5.56 2.17
C THR A 64 -7.47 -7.02 2.54
N ARG A 65 -6.67 -7.49 3.49
CA ARG A 65 -7.07 -8.68 4.27
C ARG A 65 -8.26 -8.34 5.17
N LEU A 66 -8.79 -9.36 5.84
CA LEU A 66 -9.82 -9.14 6.85
C LEU A 66 -9.22 -8.40 8.04
N ILE A 67 -9.84 -7.29 8.43
CA ILE A 67 -9.43 -6.42 9.54
C ILE A 67 -10.52 -6.50 10.61
N ASN A 68 -10.13 -6.78 11.85
CA ASN A 68 -11.05 -6.75 12.99
C ASN A 68 -10.73 -5.54 13.85
N PHE A 69 -11.70 -4.66 14.08
CA PHE A 69 -11.47 -3.41 14.80
C PHE A 69 -12.68 -2.97 15.63
N THR A 70 -12.45 -2.07 16.57
CA THR A 70 -13.49 -1.40 17.35
C THR A 70 -13.62 0.07 16.94
N LEU A 71 -14.66 0.77 17.43
CA LEU A 71 -14.85 2.20 17.15
C LEU A 71 -13.60 3.05 17.43
N SER A 72 -12.86 2.77 18.52
CA SER A 72 -11.67 3.54 18.91
C SER A 72 -10.48 3.35 17.97
N ASP A 73 -10.47 2.28 17.17
CA ASP A 73 -9.38 1.94 16.26
C ASP A 73 -9.51 2.60 14.88
N TYR A 74 -10.56 3.39 14.65
CA TYR A 74 -10.89 3.92 13.34
C TYR A 74 -9.72 4.62 12.63
N SER A 75 -8.95 5.44 13.35
CA SER A 75 -7.78 6.14 12.79
C SER A 75 -6.74 5.15 12.23
N LYS A 76 -6.54 4.01 12.91
CA LYS A 76 -5.62 2.96 12.48
C LYS A 76 -6.14 2.23 11.24
N VAL A 77 -7.45 2.01 11.15
CA VAL A 77 -8.06 1.34 10.00
C VAL A 77 -7.81 2.12 8.72
N ASN A 78 -7.98 3.44 8.75
CA ASN A 78 -7.71 4.28 7.59
C ASN A 78 -6.24 4.17 7.14
N SER A 79 -5.29 4.26 8.08
CA SER A 79 -3.87 4.08 7.79
C SER A 79 -3.56 2.72 7.15
N VAL A 80 -4.16 1.64 7.66
CA VAL A 80 -3.95 0.29 7.14
C VAL A 80 -4.53 0.09 5.74
N ILE A 81 -5.73 0.64 5.48
CA ILE A 81 -6.32 0.60 4.12
C ILE A 81 -5.40 1.31 3.13
N LEU A 82 -4.89 2.49 3.49
CA LEU A 82 -3.96 3.24 2.65
C LEU A 82 -2.67 2.45 2.40
N GLU A 83 -2.10 1.84 3.43
CA GLU A 83 -0.88 1.03 3.27
C GLU A 83 -1.10 -0.18 2.36
N TYR A 84 -2.24 -0.89 2.51
CA TYR A 84 -2.62 -1.96 1.59
C TYR A 84 -2.77 -1.48 0.15
N TRP A 85 -3.28 -0.27 -0.05
CA TRP A 85 -3.42 0.32 -1.37
C TRP A 85 -2.06 0.66 -1.98
N GLU A 86 -1.16 1.31 -1.24
CA GLU A 86 0.18 1.65 -1.74
C GLU A 86 0.95 0.39 -2.16
N LEU A 87 0.87 -0.71 -1.40
CA LEU A 87 1.52 -1.98 -1.77
C LEU A 87 0.94 -2.63 -3.03
N LYS A 88 -0.28 -2.24 -3.40
CA LYS A 88 -1.00 -2.81 -4.54
C LYS A 88 -0.99 -1.89 -5.75
N ARG A 89 -0.81 -0.59 -5.58
CA ARG A 89 -1.02 0.44 -6.61
C ARG A 89 -0.40 0.06 -7.96
N ASP A 90 0.86 -0.39 -7.96
CA ASP A 90 1.60 -0.77 -9.17
C ASP A 90 0.88 -1.83 -10.02
N TYR A 91 0.18 -2.77 -9.39
CA TYR A 91 -0.58 -3.82 -10.09
C TYR A 91 -1.88 -3.30 -10.73
N TYR A 92 -2.29 -2.10 -10.37
CA TYR A 92 -3.58 -1.52 -10.71
C TYR A 92 -3.47 -0.16 -11.44
N GLU A 93 -2.27 0.30 -11.81
CA GLU A 93 -2.07 1.63 -12.42
C GLU A 93 -2.88 1.88 -13.69
N VAL A 94 -3.13 0.82 -14.47
CA VAL A 94 -3.86 0.88 -15.75
C VAL A 94 -5.36 0.56 -15.62
N LEU A 95 -5.87 0.36 -14.40
CA LEU A 95 -7.26 -0.04 -14.19
C LEU A 95 -8.12 1.16 -13.77
N GLU A 96 -9.27 1.28 -14.42
CA GLU A 96 -10.31 2.23 -14.05
C GLU A 96 -11.28 1.59 -13.06
N PHE A 97 -11.66 2.35 -12.03
CA PHE A 97 -12.46 1.86 -10.91
C PHE A 97 -13.84 2.51 -10.86
N ASP A 98 -14.90 1.71 -10.81
CA ASP A 98 -16.26 2.23 -10.62
C ASP A 98 -16.50 2.62 -9.16
N LYS A 99 -16.17 1.71 -8.23
CA LYS A 99 -16.53 1.86 -6.82
C LYS A 99 -15.61 1.11 -5.87
N LEU A 100 -15.56 1.64 -4.65
CA LEU A 100 -15.06 0.95 -3.46
C LEU A 100 -16.21 0.20 -2.78
N ILE A 101 -15.93 -1.00 -2.32
CA ILE A 101 -16.89 -1.85 -1.62
C ILE A 101 -16.29 -2.24 -0.27
N PHE A 102 -16.96 -1.83 0.81
CA PHE A 102 -16.65 -2.19 2.17
C PHE A 102 -17.56 -3.36 2.57
N THR A 103 -17.03 -4.58 2.52
CA THR A 103 -17.72 -5.78 2.99
C THR A 103 -17.45 -5.94 4.47
N TYR A 104 -18.48 -5.86 5.31
CA TYR A 104 -18.33 -5.86 6.76
C TYR A 104 -19.33 -6.77 7.46
N LYS A 105 -18.97 -7.19 8.67
CA LYS A 105 -19.84 -7.91 9.60
C LYS A 105 -19.62 -7.36 11.00
N ILE A 106 -20.73 -7.08 11.68
CA ILE A 106 -20.71 -6.55 13.05
C ILE A 106 -20.96 -7.70 14.03
N HIS A 107 -20.14 -7.74 15.07
CA HIS A 107 -20.11 -8.79 16.08
C HIS A 107 -20.32 -8.21 17.47
N LYS A 108 -21.13 -8.89 18.29
CA LYS A 108 -21.26 -8.58 19.71
C LYS A 108 -19.99 -8.98 20.45
N LEU A 109 -19.57 -8.21 21.46
CA LEU A 109 -18.33 -8.46 22.20
C LEU A 109 -18.28 -9.87 22.84
N ASP A 110 -19.45 -10.44 23.16
CA ASP A 110 -19.58 -11.78 23.77
C ASP A 110 -19.38 -12.94 22.77
N SER A 111 -19.20 -12.63 21.49
CA SER A 111 -18.97 -13.65 20.46
C SER A 111 -17.49 -14.04 20.39
N ILE A 112 -17.22 -15.30 20.02
CA ILE A 112 -15.96 -16.07 20.05
C ILE A 112 -14.73 -15.38 19.36
N ILE A 113 -14.88 -14.17 18.84
CA ILE A 113 -13.81 -13.41 18.19
C ILE A 113 -12.86 -12.86 19.25
N LYS A 114 -11.70 -13.52 19.33
CA LYS A 114 -10.54 -13.11 20.13
C LYS A 114 -10.02 -11.77 19.61
N GLU A 115 -10.34 -10.71 20.33
CA GLU A 115 -9.74 -9.37 20.32
C GLU A 115 -9.73 -8.63 18.95
N PRO A 116 -9.86 -7.29 18.95
CA PRO A 116 -9.61 -6.51 17.75
C PRO A 116 -8.18 -6.76 17.26
N ARG A 117 -8.05 -7.26 16.03
CA ARG A 117 -6.78 -7.52 15.38
C ARG A 117 -6.73 -6.76 14.07
N ILE A 118 -5.97 -5.68 14.10
CA ILE A 118 -5.59 -4.94 12.91
C ILE A 118 -4.26 -5.53 12.45
N VAL A 119 -4.33 -6.41 11.46
CA VAL A 119 -3.11 -6.91 10.81
C VAL A 119 -2.62 -5.81 9.88
N GLN A 120 -1.60 -5.07 10.33
CA GLN A 120 -0.86 -4.23 9.40
C GLN A 120 -0.27 -5.13 8.31
N PRO A 121 -0.29 -4.71 7.03
CA PRO A 121 0.46 -5.41 6.03
C PRO A 121 1.92 -5.38 6.46
N THR A 122 2.43 -6.51 6.93
CA THR A 122 3.87 -6.68 7.02
C THR A 122 4.34 -6.54 5.59
N SER A 123 5.10 -5.50 5.32
CA SER A 123 6.03 -5.49 4.23
C SER A 123 6.94 -6.69 4.49
N VAL A 124 6.53 -7.87 4.03
CA VAL A 124 7.49 -8.89 3.63
C VAL A 124 8.11 -8.37 2.32
N VAL A 125 8.76 -7.21 2.43
CA VAL A 125 10.07 -7.06 1.84
C VAL A 125 10.87 -8.13 2.55
N SER A 126 10.82 -9.35 2.00
CA SER A 126 11.90 -10.27 2.25
C SER A 126 13.15 -9.46 1.94
N THR A 127 13.98 -9.27 2.94
CA THR A 127 15.28 -8.60 2.90
C THR A 127 16.29 -9.30 1.98
N LYS A 128 15.84 -10.15 1.05
CA LYS A 128 16.50 -10.23 -0.25
C LYS A 128 16.14 -8.97 -1.03
N LEU A 129 16.86 -7.89 -0.73
CA LEU A 129 17.11 -6.83 -1.68
C LEU A 129 17.54 -7.49 -3.01
N LYS A 130 16.59 -7.76 -3.90
CA LYS A 130 16.85 -7.64 -5.33
C LYS A 130 16.76 -6.15 -5.61
N SER A 131 17.79 -5.40 -5.23
CA SER A 131 17.98 -4.03 -5.67
C SER A 131 18.08 -4.07 -7.20
N LYS A 132 16.94 -4.00 -7.89
CA LYS A 132 16.94 -3.57 -9.28
C LYS A 132 17.10 -2.06 -9.21
N PHE A 133 18.35 -1.60 -9.29
CA PHE A 133 18.63 -0.20 -9.59
C PHE A 133 18.05 0.08 -10.97
N GLY A 134 16.81 0.59 -10.99
CA GLY A 134 16.15 1.03 -12.21
C GLY A 134 16.96 2.18 -12.83
N GLY A 135 17.26 2.07 -14.12
CA GLY A 135 17.81 3.15 -14.95
C GLY A 135 19.33 3.30 -14.97
N TYR A 136 20.06 2.85 -13.95
CA TYR A 136 21.53 2.93 -13.93
C TYR A 136 22.13 1.55 -14.07
N SER A 137 22.83 1.33 -15.18
CA SER A 137 23.63 0.12 -15.40
C SER A 137 24.87 0.16 -14.50
N LEU A 138 24.66 -0.05 -13.21
CA LEU A 138 25.74 -0.19 -12.25
C LEU A 138 26.70 -1.29 -12.75
N PRO A 139 28.02 -1.07 -12.64
CA PRO A 139 29.00 -2.07 -13.01
C PRO A 139 28.76 -3.38 -12.23
N LYS A 140 29.00 -4.51 -12.89
CA LYS A 140 28.75 -5.86 -12.32
C LYS A 140 29.78 -6.25 -11.23
N THR A 141 30.73 -5.39 -10.95
CA THR A 141 31.89 -5.63 -10.09
C THR A 141 32.12 -4.41 -9.20
N MET A 142 32.72 -4.60 -8.03
CA MET A 142 33.21 -3.50 -7.18
C MET A 142 34.58 -2.99 -7.60
N ASP A 143 35.26 -3.69 -8.51
CA ASP A 143 36.55 -3.27 -9.04
C ASP A 143 36.39 -2.12 -10.03
N ILE A 144 36.69 -0.90 -9.55
CA ILE A 144 36.52 0.34 -10.30
C ILE A 144 37.36 0.40 -11.58
N PHE A 145 38.47 -0.34 -11.64
CA PHE A 145 39.33 -0.43 -12.84
C PHE A 145 38.66 -1.15 -14.01
N GLN A 146 37.58 -1.87 -13.74
CA GLN A 146 36.78 -2.56 -14.76
C GLN A 146 35.55 -1.74 -15.18
N TRP A 147 35.33 -0.55 -14.61
CA TRP A 147 34.12 0.25 -14.84
C TRP A 147 34.24 1.15 -16.07
N GLY A 148 35.45 1.58 -16.42
CA GLY A 148 35.68 2.56 -17.48
C GLY A 148 37.01 3.30 -17.36
N ASP A 149 37.13 4.41 -18.08
CA ASP A 149 38.29 5.30 -17.99
C ASP A 149 38.23 6.08 -16.67
N ILE A 150 39.30 6.01 -15.88
CA ILE A 150 39.38 6.61 -14.55
C ILE A 150 40.21 7.89 -14.58
N LEU A 151 39.67 8.95 -13.98
CA LEU A 151 40.39 10.16 -13.63
C LEU A 151 40.33 10.38 -12.12
N PHE A 152 41.47 10.25 -11.44
CA PHE A 152 41.57 10.65 -10.03
C PHE A 152 41.54 12.17 -9.93
N ILE A 153 40.57 12.70 -9.18
CA ILE A 153 40.36 14.14 -8.99
C ILE A 153 40.89 14.64 -7.64
N SER A 154 41.52 13.76 -6.87
CA SER A 154 42.13 14.08 -5.58
C SER A 154 43.55 13.52 -5.52
N SER A 155 44.46 14.28 -4.92
CA SER A 155 45.87 13.89 -4.74
C SER A 155 46.06 12.66 -3.85
N ASP A 156 45.07 12.37 -3.01
CA ASP A 156 45.04 11.19 -2.12
C ASP A 156 44.38 9.97 -2.77
N SER A 157 44.02 10.05 -4.05
CA SER A 157 43.29 9.01 -4.79
C SER A 157 41.94 8.58 -4.17
N LYS A 158 41.39 9.34 -3.21
CA LYS A 158 40.12 9.01 -2.55
C LYS A 158 38.89 9.43 -3.35
N ARG A 159 39.09 10.19 -4.43
CA ARG A 159 38.02 10.67 -5.30
C ARG A 159 38.41 10.44 -6.75
N ALA A 160 37.50 9.83 -7.50
CA ALA A 160 37.68 9.61 -8.93
C ALA A 160 36.38 9.83 -9.71
N LEU A 161 36.55 10.23 -10.97
CA LEU A 161 35.52 10.24 -11.99
C LEU A 161 35.75 9.06 -12.92
N ILE A 162 34.71 8.30 -13.20
CA ILE A 162 34.78 7.13 -14.08
C ILE A 162 33.82 7.32 -15.23
N ARG A 163 34.35 7.36 -16.46
CA ARG A 163 33.54 7.36 -17.68
C ARG A 163 33.35 5.93 -18.16
N LYS A 164 32.11 5.47 -18.20
CA LYS A 164 31.78 4.10 -18.61
C LYS A 164 32.17 3.83 -20.06
N HIS A 165 32.75 2.66 -20.33
CA HIS A 165 32.91 2.18 -21.72
C HIS A 165 31.54 2.03 -22.39
N ASN A 166 31.39 2.58 -23.60
CA ASN A 166 30.16 2.54 -24.39
C ASN A 166 28.95 3.23 -23.74
N GLY A 167 29.17 4.24 -22.89
CA GLY A 167 28.10 5.05 -22.30
C GLY A 167 28.47 6.53 -22.12
N ASN A 168 27.45 7.35 -21.89
CA ASN A 168 27.62 8.79 -21.59
C ASN A 168 27.57 9.10 -20.09
N SER A 169 27.46 8.07 -19.24
CA SER A 169 27.41 8.23 -17.80
C SER A 169 28.81 8.41 -17.22
N ILE A 170 28.94 9.40 -16.32
CA ILE A 170 30.13 9.61 -15.50
C ILE A 170 29.74 9.32 -14.05
N TYR A 171 30.49 8.43 -13.40
CA TYR A 171 30.32 8.12 -11.99
C TYR A 171 31.32 8.93 -11.17
N GLN A 172 30.85 9.55 -10.08
CA GLN A 172 31.70 10.14 -9.07
C GLN A 172 31.80 9.19 -7.88
N ILE A 173 33.00 8.71 -7.59
CA ILE A 173 33.23 7.74 -6.51
C ILE A 173 34.06 8.34 -5.38
N TYR A 174 33.77 7.88 -4.16
CA TYR A 174 34.48 8.23 -2.94
C TYR A 174 34.99 6.94 -2.30
N ILE A 175 36.32 6.76 -2.27
CA ILE A 175 36.97 5.64 -1.60
C ILE A 175 37.13 6.04 -0.13
N LYS A 176 36.46 5.31 0.76
CA LYS A 176 36.65 5.43 2.21
C LYS A 176 37.67 4.38 2.66
N ASP A 177 38.56 4.79 3.56
CA ASP A 177 39.43 3.88 4.31
C ASP A 177 38.59 2.96 5.21
#